data_AF-K7VK79-F1
#
_entry.id   AF-K7VK79-F1
#
_cell.length_a   1.000
_cell.length_b   1.000
_cell.length_c   1.000
_cell.angle_alpha   90.00
_cell.angle_beta   90.00
_cell.angle_gamma   90.00
#
_symmetry.space_group_name_H-M   'P 1'
#
loop_
_entity.id
_entity.type
_entity.pdbx_description
1 polymer ?
#
loop_
_entity_poly.entity_id
_entity_poly.type
_entity_poly.pdbx_seq_one_letter_code
_entity_poly.pdbx_strand_id
1 'polypeptide(L)'
;MEIEILCTKLIKPSSPTLSHNQCYKLSFFDQIAEREHLPVVLFYPYNNFNSPTIDEQLEKSLSNVLTHVYPAAGRYDKDECSILCLDQGVPYTKAKVNCKLDNFLEKAHKDLSLAALFWPHENKNVDQNNFMVSPIVTIQVTKFECGGLALSFSVSHPAIDGVTCFNFLFGWGKVCRLGTPIDKINFLSFNLGHVFPTRDISSLFKSIHVENREENIVVKRFVVHEAALSRLRKQCIDESGGALNFQPSRVEIITAILWEGFNPHFSS
;
A
#
# COMPACT_ATOMS: atom_id res chain seq x y z
N MET A 1 6.17 22.43 7.45
CA MET A 1 6.54 21.80 6.17
C MET A 1 5.23 21.59 5.45
N GLU A 2 5.05 22.22 4.30
CA GLU A 2 3.76 22.23 3.59
C GLU A 2 3.96 21.61 2.21
N ILE A 3 3.05 20.72 1.83
CA ILE A 3 3.04 20.07 0.52
C ILE A 3 2.11 20.88 -0.37
N GLU A 4 2.67 21.43 -1.45
CA GLU A 4 1.94 22.18 -2.45
C GLU A 4 1.54 21.24 -3.59
N ILE A 5 0.24 21.04 -3.77
CA ILE A 5 -0.30 20.27 -4.90
C ILE A 5 -0.20 21.12 -6.17
N LEU A 6 0.45 20.56 -7.21
CA LEU A 6 0.65 21.23 -8.48
C LEU A 6 -0.46 20.89 -9.48
N CYS A 7 -0.77 19.60 -9.61
CA CYS A 7 -1.88 19.13 -10.44
C CYS A 7 -2.25 17.69 -10.09
N THR A 8 -3.48 17.31 -10.46
CA THR A 8 -3.98 15.93 -10.39
C THR A 8 -4.57 15.56 -11.74
N LYS A 9 -4.29 14.34 -12.20
CA LYS A 9 -4.89 13.80 -13.44
C LYS A 9 -5.18 12.31 -13.32
N LEU A 10 -6.02 11.80 -14.21
CA LEU A 10 -6.34 10.37 -14.30
C LEU A 10 -5.41 9.70 -15.31
N ILE A 11 -4.56 8.79 -14.83
CA ILE A 11 -3.73 7.93 -15.68
C ILE A 11 -4.53 6.69 -16.04
N LYS A 12 -4.75 6.49 -17.33
CA LYS A 12 -5.49 5.35 -17.88
C LYS A 12 -4.53 4.27 -18.38
N PRO A 13 -5.00 3.02 -18.50
CA PRO A 13 -4.27 1.97 -19.21
C PRO A 13 -3.83 2.41 -20.61
N SER A 14 -2.65 1.96 -21.03
CA SER A 14 -2.10 2.26 -22.36
C SER A 14 -2.88 1.54 -23.48
N SER A 15 -3.61 0.47 -23.12
CA SER A 15 -4.50 -0.26 -24.01
C SER A 15 -5.82 -0.53 -23.29
N PRO A 16 -6.97 -0.43 -23.99
CA PRO A 16 -8.28 -0.59 -23.35
C PRO A 16 -8.45 -1.96 -22.69
N THR A 17 -9.14 -1.99 -21.56
CA THR A 17 -9.52 -3.25 -20.90
C THR A 17 -10.46 -4.05 -21.82
N LEU A 18 -10.14 -5.33 -22.02
CA LEU A 18 -10.92 -6.24 -22.87
C LEU A 18 -12.33 -6.42 -22.31
N SER A 19 -13.33 -6.58 -23.18
CA SER A 19 -14.75 -6.66 -22.79
C SER A 19 -15.05 -7.73 -21.73
N HIS A 20 -14.40 -8.90 -21.81
CA HIS A 20 -14.57 -9.99 -20.83
C HIS A 20 -13.86 -9.73 -19.49
N ASN A 21 -13.04 -8.69 -19.39
CA ASN A 21 -12.32 -8.27 -18.19
C ASN A 21 -12.90 -6.99 -17.56
N GLN A 22 -14.00 -6.44 -18.10
CA GLN A 22 -14.59 -5.18 -17.62
C GLN A 22 -15.26 -5.27 -16.24
N CYS A 23 -15.44 -6.48 -15.70
CA CYS A 23 -15.98 -6.70 -14.37
C CYS A 23 -15.09 -7.69 -13.62
N TYR A 24 -14.46 -7.21 -12.55
CA TYR A 24 -13.71 -8.04 -11.62
C TYR A 24 -14.56 -8.28 -10.37
N LYS A 25 -14.88 -9.54 -10.08
CA LYS A 25 -15.62 -9.91 -8.87
C LYS A 25 -14.67 -10.02 -7.70
N LEU A 26 -15.02 -9.36 -6.60
CA LEU A 26 -14.34 -9.52 -5.33
C LEU A 26 -14.55 -10.94 -4.80
N SER A 27 -13.61 -11.41 -4.00
CA SER A 27 -13.66 -12.69 -3.30
C SER A 27 -14.26 -12.55 -1.91
N PHE A 28 -14.54 -13.69 -1.26
CA PHE A 28 -14.90 -13.70 0.16
C PHE A 28 -13.87 -12.98 1.05
N PHE A 29 -12.57 -13.10 0.75
CA PHE A 29 -11.51 -12.44 1.53
C PHE A 29 -11.52 -10.92 1.37
N ASP A 30 -11.89 -10.46 0.19
CA ASP A 30 -12.02 -9.04 -0.12
C ASP A 30 -13.20 -8.41 0.61
N GLN A 31 -14.31 -9.15 0.80
CA GLN A 31 -15.50 -8.67 1.51
C GLN A 31 -15.26 -8.44 3.01
N ILE A 32 -14.31 -9.16 3.61
CA ILE A 32 -14.00 -9.05 5.05
C ILE A 32 -12.87 -8.05 5.33
N ALA A 33 -12.24 -7.50 4.29
CA ALA A 33 -11.23 -6.47 4.43
C ALA A 33 -11.84 -5.15 4.91
N GLU A 34 -11.06 -4.41 5.69
CA GLU A 34 -11.46 -3.08 6.15
C GLU A 34 -11.62 -2.12 4.96
N ARG A 35 -12.66 -1.29 4.97
CA ARG A 35 -12.99 -0.38 3.86
C ARG A 35 -12.20 0.93 3.95
N GLU A 36 -10.89 0.81 3.94
CA GLU A 36 -9.96 1.92 4.03
C GLU A 36 -8.93 1.92 2.89
N HIS A 37 -8.29 3.06 2.67
CA HIS A 37 -7.13 3.11 1.80
C HIS A 37 -5.86 2.91 2.63
N LEU A 38 -5.02 1.98 2.22
CA LEU A 38 -3.73 1.74 2.85
C LEU A 38 -2.62 2.49 2.09
N PRO A 39 -1.90 3.42 2.75
CA PRO A 39 -0.81 4.16 2.12
C PRO A 39 0.54 3.44 2.27
N VAL A 40 1.35 3.54 1.23
CA VAL A 40 2.79 3.25 1.25
C VAL A 40 3.52 4.47 0.72
N VAL A 41 4.46 5.00 1.50
CA VAL A 41 5.31 6.13 1.08
C VAL A 41 6.75 5.66 0.93
N LEU A 42 7.30 5.85 -0.28
CA LEU A 42 8.68 5.51 -0.62
C LEU A 42 9.47 6.80 -0.89
N PHE A 43 10.58 6.97 -0.17
CA PHE A 43 11.46 8.13 -0.33
C PHE A 43 12.69 7.76 -1.17
N TYR A 44 12.96 8.56 -2.21
CA TYR A 44 14.07 8.38 -3.13
C TYR A 44 14.97 9.62 -3.12
N PRO A 45 16.29 9.46 -2.86
CA PRO A 45 17.23 10.57 -2.98
C PRO A 45 17.34 11.03 -4.43
N TYR A 46 17.79 12.26 -4.62
CA TYR A 46 18.14 12.74 -5.96
C TYR A 46 19.34 11.95 -6.49
N ASN A 47 19.21 11.40 -7.69
CA ASN A 47 20.30 10.83 -8.46
C ASN A 47 20.25 11.43 -9.87
N ASN A 48 21.37 11.42 -10.61
CA ASN A 48 21.47 11.90 -12.01
C ASN A 48 20.49 11.21 -13.00
N PHE A 49 19.75 10.19 -12.55
CA PHE A 49 18.67 9.53 -13.29
C PHE A 49 17.30 10.26 -13.17
N ASN A 50 17.16 11.20 -12.23
CA ASN A 50 16.00 12.09 -12.13
C ASN A 50 16.18 13.22 -13.17
N SER A 51 16.15 12.85 -14.44
CA SER A 51 16.16 13.77 -15.57
C SER A 51 14.86 14.63 -15.58
N PRO A 52 14.80 15.71 -16.37
CA PRO A 52 13.56 16.47 -16.57
C PRO A 52 12.36 15.62 -17.03
N THR A 53 12.62 14.40 -17.51
CA THR A 53 11.63 13.46 -18.05
C THR A 53 11.12 12.42 -17.02
N ILE A 54 11.54 12.48 -15.75
CA ILE A 54 11.14 11.47 -14.75
C ILE A 54 9.61 11.42 -14.57
N ASP A 55 8.97 12.59 -14.63
CA ASP A 55 7.52 12.71 -14.58
C ASP A 55 6.83 11.96 -15.72
N GLU A 56 7.27 12.22 -16.96
CA GLU A 56 6.74 11.55 -18.16
C GLU A 56 7.01 10.05 -18.11
N GLN A 57 8.18 9.65 -17.62
CA GLN A 57 8.58 8.26 -17.46
C GLN A 57 7.69 7.52 -16.44
N LEU A 58 7.41 8.14 -15.29
CA LEU A 58 6.53 7.59 -14.26
C LEU A 58 5.11 7.41 -14.80
N GLU A 59 4.56 8.43 -15.44
CA GLU A 59 3.20 8.39 -15.99
C GLU A 59 3.05 7.38 -17.12
N LYS A 60 3.99 7.37 -18.08
CA LYS A 60 3.97 6.43 -19.21
C LYS A 60 4.12 4.99 -18.75
N SER A 61 5.05 4.72 -17.83
CA SER A 61 5.22 3.38 -17.29
C SER A 61 4.03 2.93 -16.46
N LEU A 62 3.39 3.84 -15.70
CA LEU A 62 2.15 3.54 -14.99
C LEU A 62 1.03 3.18 -15.96
N SER A 63 0.83 3.97 -17.02
CA SER A 63 -0.15 3.67 -18.08
C SER A 63 0.04 2.28 -18.68
N ASN A 64 1.29 1.89 -18.96
CA ASN A 64 1.61 0.56 -19.45
C ASN A 64 1.30 -0.55 -18.43
N VAL A 65 1.64 -0.34 -17.17
CA VAL A 65 1.37 -1.29 -16.08
C VAL A 65 -0.13 -1.52 -15.89
N LEU A 66 -0.92 -0.45 -15.94
CA LEU A 66 -2.38 -0.51 -15.75
C LEU A 66 -3.10 -1.37 -16.80
N THR A 67 -2.50 -1.62 -17.97
CA THR A 67 -3.03 -2.60 -18.94
C THR A 67 -3.05 -4.02 -18.38
N HIS A 68 -2.11 -4.36 -17.49
CA HIS A 68 -2.00 -5.68 -16.89
C HIS A 68 -2.66 -5.77 -15.51
N VAL A 69 -2.70 -4.67 -14.76
CA VAL A 69 -3.39 -4.57 -13.47
C VAL A 69 -4.66 -3.74 -13.58
N TYR A 70 -5.47 -4.06 -14.60
CA TYR A 70 -6.64 -3.29 -15.02
C TYR A 70 -7.67 -2.95 -13.93
N PRO A 71 -7.93 -3.79 -12.89
CA PRO A 71 -8.88 -3.39 -11.85
C PRO A 71 -8.45 -2.14 -11.08
N ALA A 72 -7.14 -1.86 -11.02
CA ALA A 72 -6.62 -0.66 -10.35
C ALA A 72 -7.09 0.65 -10.98
N ALA A 73 -7.42 0.65 -12.28
CA ALA A 73 -7.95 1.80 -13.00
C ALA A 73 -9.49 1.87 -12.97
N GLY A 74 -10.16 0.88 -12.35
CA GLY A 74 -11.60 0.79 -12.25
C GLY A 74 -12.21 1.58 -11.08
N ARG A 75 -13.49 1.32 -10.82
CA ARG A 75 -14.24 1.78 -9.65
C ARG A 75 -15.10 0.64 -9.13
N TYR A 76 -15.48 0.66 -7.85
CA TYR A 76 -16.45 -0.30 -7.34
C TYR A 76 -17.77 -0.22 -8.12
N ASP A 77 -18.50 -1.34 -8.19
CA ASP A 77 -19.88 -1.38 -8.68
C ASP A 77 -20.87 -1.14 -7.53
N LYS A 78 -22.15 -0.91 -7.88
CA LYS A 78 -23.24 -0.63 -6.94
C LYS A 78 -23.53 -1.79 -5.99
N ASP A 79 -23.08 -3.00 -6.36
CA ASP A 79 -23.19 -4.19 -5.53
C ASP A 79 -22.14 -4.23 -4.40
N GLU A 80 -21.17 -3.29 -4.40
CA GLU A 80 -20.03 -3.23 -3.49
C GLU A 80 -19.16 -4.50 -3.45
N CYS A 81 -19.41 -5.44 -4.36
CA CYS A 81 -18.82 -6.77 -4.43
C CYS A 81 -18.08 -6.99 -5.75
N SER A 82 -18.05 -5.97 -6.61
CA SER A 82 -17.41 -6.00 -7.91
C SER A 82 -16.67 -4.68 -8.19
N ILE A 83 -15.70 -4.72 -9.10
CA ILE A 83 -15.00 -3.56 -9.65
C ILE A 83 -15.31 -3.48 -11.15
N LEU A 84 -15.92 -2.38 -11.56
CA LEU A 84 -16.11 -2.01 -12.96
C LEU A 84 -14.79 -1.46 -13.52
N CYS A 85 -14.16 -2.26 -14.38
CA CYS A 85 -12.90 -1.97 -15.04
C CYS A 85 -13.15 -1.25 -16.37
N LEU A 86 -13.68 -0.03 -16.29
CA LEU A 86 -14.05 0.81 -17.44
C LEU A 86 -13.02 1.91 -17.73
N ASP A 87 -11.78 1.68 -17.33
CA ASP A 87 -10.63 2.56 -17.59
C ASP A 87 -10.85 4.02 -17.15
N GLN A 88 -11.54 4.24 -16.02
CA GLN A 88 -11.70 5.56 -15.42
C GLN A 88 -10.33 6.17 -15.08
N GLY A 89 -9.38 5.34 -14.67
CA GLY A 89 -7.99 5.71 -14.42
C GLY A 89 -7.67 5.91 -12.94
N VAL A 90 -6.36 5.98 -12.67
CA VAL A 90 -5.75 6.21 -11.37
C VAL A 90 -5.50 7.71 -11.18
N PRO A 91 -6.04 8.35 -10.13
CA PRO A 91 -5.65 9.71 -9.80
C PRO A 91 -4.16 9.77 -9.45
N TYR A 92 -3.43 10.57 -10.21
CA TYR A 92 -2.00 10.79 -10.13
C TYR A 92 -1.76 12.26 -9.85
N THR A 93 -1.28 12.54 -8.64
CA THR A 93 -1.07 13.89 -8.12
C THR A 93 0.42 14.23 -8.15
N LYS A 94 0.75 15.37 -8.74
CA LYS A 94 2.09 15.98 -8.64
C LYS A 94 2.07 17.02 -7.55
N ALA A 95 3.09 16.99 -6.71
CA ALA A 95 3.25 17.93 -5.62
C ALA A 95 4.72 18.32 -5.44
N LYS A 96 4.97 19.37 -4.67
CA LYS A 96 6.31 19.74 -4.20
C LYS A 96 6.28 20.08 -2.73
N VAL A 97 7.42 20.00 -2.08
CA VAL A 97 7.60 20.38 -0.67
C VAL A 97 8.84 21.26 -0.53
N ASN A 98 8.72 22.34 0.23
CA ASN A 98 9.77 23.34 0.45
C ASN A 98 10.81 22.89 1.49
N CYS A 99 11.34 21.68 1.32
CA CYS A 99 12.44 21.19 2.14
C CYS A 99 13.32 20.21 1.35
N LYS A 100 14.54 20.01 1.85
CA LYS A 100 15.42 18.92 1.40
C LYS A 100 14.99 17.60 2.03
N LEU A 101 15.12 16.50 1.28
CA LEU A 101 14.76 15.16 1.74
C LEU A 101 15.48 14.76 3.04
N ASP A 102 16.79 15.00 3.14
CA ASP A 102 17.56 14.61 4.33
C ASP A 102 17.06 15.33 5.60
N ASN A 103 16.82 16.64 5.49
CA ASN A 103 16.23 17.43 6.58
C ASN A 103 14.85 16.92 6.99
N PHE A 104 14.06 16.41 6.04
CA PHE A 104 12.79 15.79 6.34
C PHE A 104 12.98 14.44 7.05
N LEU A 105 13.84 13.56 6.53
CA LEU A 105 14.08 12.23 7.10
C LEU A 105 14.63 12.29 8.53
N GLU A 106 15.49 13.27 8.84
CA GLU A 106 15.94 13.52 10.21
C GLU A 106 14.80 13.81 11.19
N LYS A 107 13.77 14.55 10.73
CA LYS A 107 12.57 14.84 11.53
C LYS A 107 11.65 13.63 11.58
N ALA A 108 11.40 12.99 10.45
CA ALA A 108 10.53 11.81 10.34
C ALA A 108 11.04 10.62 11.17
N HIS A 109 12.36 10.51 11.36
CA HIS A 109 12.94 9.51 12.26
C HIS A 109 12.59 9.74 13.75
N LYS A 110 12.29 10.98 14.14
CA LYS A 110 11.87 11.34 15.51
C LYS A 110 10.36 11.29 15.67
N ASP A 111 9.64 11.63 14.60
CA ASP A 111 8.19 11.66 14.55
C ASP A 111 7.70 11.07 13.22
N LEU A 112 7.30 9.79 13.25
CA LEU A 112 6.82 9.08 12.07
C LEU A 112 5.50 9.63 11.52
N SER A 113 4.72 10.37 12.33
CA SER A 113 3.47 10.96 11.86
C SER A 113 3.72 11.95 10.71
N LEU A 114 4.92 12.51 10.61
CA LEU A 114 5.34 13.37 9.51
C LEU A 114 5.34 12.66 8.15
N ALA A 115 5.48 11.33 8.10
CA ALA A 115 5.35 10.58 6.86
C ALA A 115 3.91 10.60 6.31
N ALA A 116 2.90 10.70 7.20
CA ALA A 116 1.49 10.78 6.82
C ALA A 116 1.15 12.09 6.09
N LEU A 117 2.01 13.12 6.14
CA LEU A 117 1.88 14.32 5.32
C LEU A 117 1.92 13.97 3.82
N PHE A 118 2.68 12.95 3.42
CA PHE A 118 2.80 12.54 2.02
C PHE A 118 1.68 11.62 1.54
N TRP A 119 0.78 11.22 2.44
CA TRP A 119 -0.44 10.50 2.05
C TRP A 119 -1.28 11.43 1.15
N PRO A 120 -1.73 10.99 -0.05
CA PRO A 120 -2.78 11.67 -0.79
C PRO A 120 -3.89 12.18 0.12
N HIS A 121 -4.03 13.50 0.22
CA HIS A 121 -4.98 14.12 1.15
C HIS A 121 -6.44 13.80 0.79
N GLU A 122 -6.71 13.57 -0.49
CA GLU A 122 -7.99 13.10 -1.02
C GLU A 122 -8.04 11.56 -0.95
N ASN A 123 -9.17 11.01 -0.49
CA ASN A 123 -9.44 9.56 -0.46
C ASN A 123 -8.64 8.76 0.58
N LYS A 124 -8.49 9.29 1.81
CA LYS A 124 -7.93 8.51 2.93
C LYS A 124 -8.79 7.31 3.32
N ASN A 125 -10.10 7.44 3.10
CA ASN A 125 -11.07 6.37 3.27
C ASN A 125 -11.80 6.15 1.95
N VAL A 126 -12.29 4.93 1.75
CA VAL A 126 -13.30 4.65 0.74
C VAL A 126 -14.56 5.40 1.14
N ASP A 127 -15.13 6.19 0.23
CA ASP A 127 -16.35 6.96 0.49
C ASP A 127 -17.49 6.00 0.83
N GLN A 128 -17.86 5.97 2.11
CA GLN A 128 -18.89 5.10 2.64
C GLN A 128 -20.29 5.45 2.12
N ASN A 129 -20.48 6.67 1.62
CA ASN A 129 -21.73 7.14 1.05
C ASN A 129 -21.76 6.97 -0.48
N ASN A 130 -20.60 6.81 -1.13
CA ASN A 130 -20.50 6.66 -2.58
C ASN A 130 -19.25 5.88 -3.02
N PHE A 131 -19.28 4.56 -2.85
CA PHE A 131 -18.19 3.65 -3.25
C PHE A 131 -17.81 3.78 -4.73
N MET A 132 -18.76 4.12 -5.60
CA MET A 132 -18.58 4.24 -7.05
C MET A 132 -17.60 5.35 -7.46
N VAL A 133 -17.43 6.39 -6.64
CA VAL A 133 -16.49 7.48 -6.95
C VAL A 133 -15.09 7.19 -6.41
N SER A 134 -14.97 6.28 -5.45
CA SER A 134 -13.72 5.97 -4.77
C SER A 134 -12.73 5.27 -5.71
N PRO A 135 -11.54 5.84 -5.95
CA PRO A 135 -10.51 5.21 -6.76
C PRO A 135 -9.97 3.96 -6.07
N ILE A 136 -9.68 2.91 -6.84
CA ILE A 136 -9.03 1.70 -6.29
C ILE A 136 -7.59 1.99 -5.87
N VAL A 137 -6.89 2.80 -6.66
CA VAL A 137 -5.51 3.24 -6.40
C VAL A 137 -5.43 4.76 -6.55
N THR A 138 -4.68 5.40 -5.66
CA THR A 138 -4.33 6.82 -5.72
C THR A 138 -2.82 6.97 -5.58
N ILE A 139 -2.20 7.83 -6.39
CA ILE A 139 -0.75 8.01 -6.41
C ILE A 139 -0.43 9.49 -6.24
N GLN A 140 0.55 9.80 -5.39
CA GLN A 140 1.12 11.14 -5.28
C GLN A 140 2.64 11.08 -5.41
N VAL A 141 3.20 11.94 -6.28
CA VAL A 141 4.64 12.14 -6.43
C VAL A 141 4.97 13.54 -5.94
N THR A 142 5.69 13.62 -4.83
CA THR A 142 6.08 14.88 -4.20
C THR A 142 7.58 15.11 -4.39
N LYS A 143 7.96 16.22 -5.02
CA LYS A 143 9.36 16.60 -5.25
C LYS A 143 9.89 17.49 -4.12
N PHE A 144 11.04 17.12 -3.57
CA PHE A 144 11.80 17.90 -2.59
C PHE A 144 12.68 18.94 -3.30
N GLU A 145 13.10 19.99 -2.58
CA GLU A 145 13.98 21.06 -3.12
C GLU A 145 15.31 20.52 -3.63
N CYS A 146 15.83 19.46 -3.00
CA CYS A 146 17.06 18.79 -3.44
C CYS A 146 16.88 17.91 -4.68
N GLY A 147 15.67 17.81 -5.25
CA GLY A 147 15.33 16.93 -6.37
C GLY A 147 14.99 15.48 -5.96
N GLY A 148 15.04 15.16 -4.67
CA GLY A 148 14.53 13.89 -4.15
C GLY A 148 13.02 13.77 -4.32
N LEU A 149 12.49 12.56 -4.22
CA LEU A 149 11.07 12.25 -4.43
C LEU A 149 10.48 11.50 -3.23
N ALA A 150 9.23 11.81 -2.88
CA ALA A 150 8.35 10.90 -2.16
C ALA A 150 7.30 10.37 -3.14
N LEU A 151 7.29 9.05 -3.34
CA LEU A 151 6.25 8.35 -4.07
C LEU A 151 5.29 7.75 -3.05
N SER A 152 4.09 8.31 -2.95
CA SER A 152 3.00 7.73 -2.17
C SER A 152 2.07 6.94 -3.08
N PHE A 153 1.71 5.76 -2.61
CA PHE A 153 0.82 4.82 -3.28
C PHE A 153 -0.23 4.38 -2.26
N SER A 154 -1.49 4.69 -2.52
CA SER A 154 -2.61 4.45 -1.61
C SER A 154 -3.61 3.52 -2.29
N VAL A 155 -3.96 2.41 -1.66
CA VAL A 155 -4.81 1.37 -2.29
C VAL A 155 -6.01 1.05 -1.43
N SER A 156 -7.17 0.82 -2.06
CA SER A 156 -8.35 0.34 -1.38
C SER A 156 -8.13 -1.10 -0.91
N HIS A 157 -8.12 -1.34 0.40
CA HIS A 157 -7.79 -2.66 0.97
C HIS A 157 -8.72 -3.78 0.48
N PRO A 158 -10.04 -3.58 0.26
CA PRO A 158 -10.89 -4.62 -0.31
C PRO A 158 -10.57 -5.01 -1.75
N ALA A 159 -9.70 -4.27 -2.45
CA ALA A 159 -9.29 -4.60 -3.82
C ALA A 159 -7.84 -5.08 -3.92
N ILE A 160 -6.98 -4.67 -2.97
CA ILE A 160 -5.54 -4.86 -3.04
C ILE A 160 -5.02 -5.14 -1.63
N ASP A 161 -4.59 -6.38 -1.42
CA ASP A 161 -3.84 -6.76 -0.21
C ASP A 161 -2.37 -6.29 -0.26
N GLY A 162 -1.63 -6.49 0.83
CA GLY A 162 -0.23 -6.08 0.91
C GLY A 162 0.66 -6.72 -0.17
N VAL A 163 0.46 -8.00 -0.49
CA VAL A 163 1.24 -8.71 -1.50
C VAL A 163 0.99 -8.13 -2.89
N THR A 164 -0.27 -7.89 -3.22
CA THR A 164 -0.71 -7.30 -4.49
C THR A 164 -0.19 -5.87 -4.63
N CYS A 165 -0.25 -5.07 -3.56
CA CYS A 165 0.29 -3.71 -3.50
C CYS A 165 1.80 -3.69 -3.84
N PHE A 166 2.60 -4.53 -3.18
CA PHE A 166 4.04 -4.57 -3.44
C PHE A 166 4.39 -5.17 -4.81
N ASN A 167 3.64 -6.17 -5.30
CA ASN A 167 3.83 -6.70 -6.66
C ASN A 167 3.54 -5.64 -7.73
N PHE A 168 2.50 -4.82 -7.54
CA PHE A 168 2.26 -3.65 -8.39
C PHE A 168 3.48 -2.73 -8.35
N LEU A 169 3.87 -2.24 -7.16
CA LEU A 169 4.96 -1.28 -7.01
C LEU A 169 6.27 -1.78 -7.60
N PHE A 170 6.63 -3.05 -7.37
CA PHE A 170 7.84 -3.65 -7.93
C PHE A 170 7.75 -3.82 -9.45
N GLY A 171 6.61 -4.28 -9.96
CA GLY A 171 6.37 -4.39 -11.40
C GLY A 171 6.48 -3.02 -12.08
N TRP A 172 5.84 -1.99 -11.51
CA TRP A 172 5.92 -0.62 -11.99
C TRP A 172 7.35 -0.09 -11.94
N GLY A 173 8.08 -0.30 -10.85
CA GLY A 173 9.49 0.07 -10.73
C GLY A 173 10.37 -0.59 -11.80
N LYS A 174 10.15 -1.87 -12.13
CA LYS A 174 10.89 -2.58 -13.19
C LYS A 174 10.62 -1.99 -14.58
N VAL A 175 9.36 -1.70 -14.89
CA VAL A 175 8.98 -1.10 -16.18
C VAL A 175 9.51 0.33 -16.28
N CYS A 176 9.28 1.12 -15.23
CA CYS A 176 9.69 2.52 -15.17
C CYS A 176 11.20 2.66 -15.25
N ARG A 177 11.93 2.07 -14.30
CA ARG A 177 13.36 2.33 -14.10
C ARG A 177 14.25 1.41 -14.92
N LEU A 178 13.93 0.12 -14.98
CA LEU A 178 14.79 -0.87 -15.63
C LEU A 178 14.43 -1.06 -17.12
N GLY A 179 13.37 -0.41 -17.61
CA GLY A 179 12.89 -0.58 -18.98
C GLY A 179 12.49 -2.02 -19.29
N THR A 180 12.08 -2.79 -18.28
CA THR A 180 11.69 -4.19 -18.47
C THR A 180 10.43 -4.23 -19.34
N PRO A 181 10.42 -5.01 -20.44
CA PRO A 181 9.23 -5.20 -21.26
C PRO A 181 8.06 -5.71 -20.42
N ILE A 182 6.88 -5.14 -20.66
CA ILE A 182 5.69 -5.35 -19.82
C ILE A 182 5.21 -6.80 -19.83
N ASP A 183 5.36 -7.48 -20.97
CA ASP A 183 5.06 -8.89 -21.22
C ASP A 183 5.93 -9.85 -20.40
N LYS A 184 7.06 -9.37 -19.85
CA LYS A 184 7.96 -10.15 -19.01
C LYS A 184 7.70 -10.02 -17.51
N ILE A 185 6.73 -9.20 -17.12
CA ILE A 185 6.34 -9.05 -15.72
C ILE A 185 5.13 -9.94 -15.45
N ASN A 186 5.25 -10.81 -14.44
CA ASN A 186 4.13 -11.60 -13.97
C ASN A 186 3.30 -10.76 -12.96
N PHE A 187 2.33 -10.02 -13.47
CA PHE A 187 1.63 -8.96 -12.72
C PHE A 187 0.53 -9.43 -11.78
N LEU A 188 0.10 -10.70 -11.79
CA LEU A 188 -0.96 -11.36 -10.99
C LEU A 188 -2.08 -11.96 -11.88
N SER A 189 -2.84 -12.89 -11.31
CA SER A 189 -4.05 -13.48 -11.90
C SER A 189 -5.30 -12.94 -11.19
N PHE A 190 -6.26 -12.42 -11.96
CA PHE A 190 -7.49 -11.81 -11.44
C PHE A 190 -8.66 -12.81 -11.40
N ASN A 191 -8.46 -13.97 -10.78
CA ASN A 191 -9.46 -15.04 -10.70
C ASN A 191 -9.90 -15.38 -9.27
N LEU A 192 -9.46 -14.63 -8.25
CA LEU A 192 -9.71 -14.96 -6.86
C LEU A 192 -11.20 -15.03 -6.52
N GLY A 193 -12.03 -14.11 -7.03
CA GLY A 193 -13.49 -14.16 -6.87
C GLY A 193 -14.17 -15.34 -7.55
N HIS A 194 -13.52 -16.02 -8.49
CA HIS A 194 -14.02 -17.28 -9.05
C HIS A 194 -13.68 -18.47 -8.15
N VAL A 195 -12.49 -18.46 -7.52
CA VAL A 195 -12.04 -19.54 -6.62
C VAL A 195 -12.72 -19.44 -5.26
N PHE A 196 -12.91 -18.22 -4.74
CA PHE A 196 -13.55 -17.92 -3.47
C PHE A 196 -14.68 -16.90 -3.68
N PRO A 197 -15.85 -17.32 -4.18
CA PRO A 197 -16.96 -16.42 -4.48
C PRO A 197 -17.43 -15.62 -3.26
N THR A 198 -17.99 -14.44 -3.53
CA THR A 198 -18.66 -13.64 -2.51
C THR A 198 -19.77 -14.40 -1.78
N ARG A 199 -19.97 -14.06 -0.52
CA ARG A 199 -20.99 -14.66 0.36
C ARG A 199 -21.80 -13.58 1.05
N ASP A 200 -22.98 -13.96 1.53
CA ASP A 200 -23.72 -13.14 2.49
C ASP A 200 -23.01 -13.20 3.85
N ILE A 201 -22.37 -12.09 4.22
CA ILE A 201 -21.61 -11.95 5.47
C ILE A 201 -22.36 -11.13 6.53
N SER A 202 -23.61 -10.75 6.26
CA SER A 202 -24.43 -9.93 7.18
C SER A 202 -24.60 -10.56 8.56
N SER A 203 -24.59 -11.91 8.62
CA SER A 203 -24.68 -12.69 9.85
C SER A 203 -23.36 -12.84 10.61
N LEU A 204 -22.21 -12.69 9.93
CA LEU A 204 -20.87 -12.88 10.50
C LEU A 204 -20.34 -11.58 11.11
N PHE A 205 -20.64 -10.45 10.48
CA PHE A 205 -20.16 -9.15 10.90
C PHE A 205 -21.37 -8.25 11.17
N LYS A 206 -21.80 -8.18 12.43
CA LYS A 206 -22.61 -7.02 12.86
C LYS A 206 -21.73 -5.80 12.64
N SER A 207 -22.20 -4.81 11.90
CA SER A 207 -21.49 -3.54 11.70
C SER A 207 -20.99 -3.04 13.05
N ILE A 208 -19.71 -3.23 13.33
CA ILE A 208 -19.06 -2.61 14.47
C ILE A 208 -18.82 -1.21 13.97
N HIS A 209 -19.69 -0.29 14.37
CA HIS A 209 -19.37 1.12 14.31
C HIS A 209 -18.17 1.31 15.23
N VAL A 210 -16.97 1.25 14.65
CA VAL A 210 -15.77 1.70 15.35
C VAL A 210 -15.96 3.20 15.48
N GLU A 211 -16.36 3.65 16.67
CA GLU A 211 -16.28 5.07 17.01
C GLU A 211 -14.85 5.50 16.69
N ASN A 212 -14.70 6.49 15.80
CA ASN A 212 -13.45 7.20 15.64
C ASN A 212 -13.17 7.93 16.95
N ARG A 213 -12.63 7.19 17.92
CA ARG A 213 -12.02 7.79 19.09
C ARG A 213 -10.74 8.41 18.59
N GLU A 214 -10.69 9.73 18.59
CA GLU A 214 -9.44 10.47 18.50
C GLU A 214 -8.64 10.19 19.78
N GLU A 215 -8.09 8.99 19.87
CA GLU A 215 -7.08 8.68 20.85
C GLU A 215 -5.78 9.35 20.42
N ASN A 216 -5.00 9.83 21.39
CA ASN A 216 -3.66 10.35 21.14
C ASN A 216 -2.72 9.20 20.76
N ILE A 217 -2.88 8.66 19.55
CA ILE A 217 -2.09 7.55 19.03
C ILE A 217 -0.71 8.10 18.65
N VAL A 218 0.32 7.55 19.27
CA VAL A 218 1.73 7.85 18.95
C VAL A 218 2.33 6.68 18.20
N VAL A 219 2.83 6.93 16.99
CA VAL A 219 3.51 5.92 16.17
C VAL A 219 5.01 5.93 16.47
N LYS A 220 5.58 4.77 16.82
CA LYS A 220 7.01 4.59 17.08
C LYS A 220 7.62 3.51 16.18
N ARG A 221 8.88 3.71 15.78
CA ARG A 221 9.67 2.72 15.02
C ARG A 221 10.63 1.98 15.94
N PHE A 222 10.43 0.67 16.07
CA PHE A 222 11.39 -0.22 16.73
C PHE A 222 12.23 -0.92 15.67
N VAL A 223 13.55 -0.80 15.76
CA VAL A 223 14.49 -1.44 14.83
C VAL A 223 15.20 -2.56 15.57
N VAL A 224 14.96 -3.81 15.17
CA VAL A 224 15.62 -4.98 15.75
C VAL A 224 16.71 -5.45 14.79
N HIS A 225 17.97 -5.31 15.21
CA HIS A 225 19.11 -5.74 14.41
C HIS A 225 19.34 -7.25 14.48
N GLU A 226 20.00 -7.81 13.46
CA GLU A 226 20.27 -9.26 13.36
C GLU A 226 21.02 -9.81 14.57
N ALA A 227 21.97 -9.06 15.12
CA ALA A 227 22.68 -9.44 16.35
C ALA A 227 21.73 -9.62 17.55
N ALA A 228 20.69 -8.78 17.67
CA ALA A 228 19.69 -8.94 18.72
C ALA A 228 18.77 -10.14 18.46
N LEU A 229 18.29 -10.30 17.22
CA LEU A 229 17.47 -11.46 16.82
C LEU A 229 18.20 -12.78 17.04
N SER A 230 19.49 -12.85 16.71
CA SER A 230 20.31 -14.03 16.92
C SER A 230 20.46 -14.39 18.41
N ARG A 231 20.63 -13.39 19.28
CA ARG A 231 20.66 -13.60 20.74
C ARG A 231 19.32 -14.09 21.28
N LEU A 232 18.23 -13.41 20.90
CA LEU A 232 16.88 -13.76 21.32
C LEU A 232 16.51 -15.18 20.87
N ARG A 233 16.84 -15.54 19.62
CA ARG A 233 16.62 -16.89 19.12
C ARG A 233 17.34 -17.95 19.97
N LYS A 234 18.61 -17.69 20.31
CA LYS A 234 19.38 -18.61 21.16
C LYS A 234 18.75 -18.74 22.54
N GLN A 235 18.37 -17.62 23.15
CA GLN A 235 17.70 -17.60 24.45
C GLN A 235 16.40 -18.41 24.43
N CYS A 236 15.53 -18.22 23.44
CA CYS A 236 14.29 -19.02 23.32
C CYS A 236 14.57 -20.53 23.23
N ILE A 237 15.60 -20.93 22.47
CA ILE A 237 15.98 -22.34 22.33
C ILE A 237 16.52 -22.89 23.66
N ASP A 238 17.45 -22.16 24.29
CA ASP A 238 18.08 -22.58 25.55
C ASP A 238 17.03 -22.69 26.68
N GLU A 239 16.13 -21.70 26.82
CA GLU A 239 15.08 -21.67 27.85
C GLU A 239 13.99 -22.72 27.64
N SER A 240 13.77 -23.16 26.39
CA SER A 240 12.79 -24.21 26.11
C SER A 240 13.20 -25.57 26.70
N GLY A 241 14.45 -25.75 27.12
CA GLY A 241 14.92 -27.01 27.69
C GLY A 241 14.76 -28.21 26.75
N GLY A 242 14.73 -27.99 25.43
CA GLY A 242 14.46 -29.01 24.43
C GLY A 242 12.99 -29.20 24.05
N ALA A 243 12.07 -28.38 24.57
CA ALA A 243 10.65 -28.42 24.19
C ALA A 243 10.37 -27.81 22.81
N LEU A 244 11.21 -26.90 22.32
CA LEU A 244 11.10 -26.34 20.97
C LEU A 244 11.65 -27.34 19.94
N ASN A 245 10.75 -27.93 19.16
CA ASN A 245 11.10 -28.83 18.05
C ASN A 245 11.42 -28.10 16.73
N PHE A 246 11.44 -26.77 16.74
CA PHE A 246 11.69 -25.95 15.55
C PHE A 246 12.52 -24.73 15.89
N GLN A 247 13.10 -24.12 14.87
CA GLN A 247 13.85 -22.87 14.98
C GLN A 247 12.90 -21.69 14.73
N PRO A 248 12.66 -20.80 15.71
CA PRO A 248 11.78 -19.66 15.51
C PRO A 248 12.29 -18.71 14.41
N SER A 249 11.39 -18.36 13.50
CA SER A 249 11.58 -17.35 12.48
C SER A 249 11.75 -15.96 13.09
N ARG A 250 12.25 -15.01 12.30
CA ARG A 250 12.39 -13.62 12.73
C ARG A 250 11.03 -12.98 13.08
N VAL A 251 9.97 -13.37 12.37
CA VAL A 251 8.62 -12.86 12.60
C VAL A 251 8.06 -13.39 13.91
N GLU A 252 8.17 -14.69 14.17
CA GLU A 252 7.69 -15.30 15.43
C GLU A 252 8.37 -14.67 16.65
N ILE A 253 9.69 -14.46 16.60
CA ILE A 253 10.44 -13.82 17.69
C ILE A 253 9.94 -12.39 17.94
N ILE A 254 9.81 -11.57 16.88
CA ILE A 254 9.38 -10.18 17.03
C ILE A 254 7.93 -10.12 17.53
N THR A 255 7.03 -10.93 16.97
CA THR A 255 5.62 -10.97 17.39
C THR A 255 5.50 -11.39 18.86
N ALA A 256 6.25 -12.38 19.31
CA ALA A 256 6.25 -12.80 20.71
C ALA A 256 6.68 -11.67 21.65
N ILE A 257 7.76 -10.96 21.31
CA ILE A 257 8.26 -9.83 22.12
C ILE A 257 7.25 -8.69 22.18
N LEU A 258 6.62 -8.35 21.04
CA LEU A 258 5.59 -7.32 21.01
C LEU A 258 4.39 -7.75 21.85
N TRP A 259 3.95 -9.01 21.70
CA TRP A 259 2.83 -9.55 22.47
C TRP A 259 3.08 -9.47 23.98
N GLU A 260 4.26 -9.88 24.43
CA GLU A 260 4.65 -9.82 25.85
C GLU A 260 4.72 -8.37 26.35
N GLY A 261 5.34 -7.47 25.57
CA GLY A 261 5.48 -6.06 25.93
C GLY A 261 4.15 -5.31 26.05
N PHE A 262 3.13 -5.71 25.28
CA PHE A 262 1.79 -5.11 25.33
C PHE A 262 0.82 -5.85 26.26
N ASN A 263 1.12 -7.08 26.67
CA ASN A 263 0.32 -7.87 27.61
C ASN A 263 1.15 -8.34 28.82
N PRO A 264 1.56 -7.42 29.72
CA PRO A 264 2.42 -7.75 30.86
C PRO A 264 1.77 -8.70 31.89
N HIS A 265 0.48 -8.98 31.77
CA HIS A 265 -0.26 -9.88 32.67
C HIS A 265 -0.06 -11.38 32.38
N PHE A 266 0.63 -11.75 31.30
CA PHE A 266 0.92 -13.16 30.97
C PHE A 266 2.37 -13.59 31.26
N SER A 267 3.19 -12.69 31.82
CA SER A 267 4.61 -12.95 32.13
C SER A 267 4.89 -13.38 33.59
N SER A 268 3.91 -14.00 34.27
CA SER A 268 4.05 -14.47 35.67
C SER A 268 4.03 -15.99 35.80
#